data_AF-A0A8C7U5Y0-F1
#
_entry.id   AF-A0A8C7U5Y0-F1
#
_cell.length_a   1.000
_cell.length_b   1.000
_cell.length_c   1.000
_cell.angle_alpha   90.00
_cell.angle_beta   90.00
_cell.angle_gamma   90.00
#
_symmetry.space_group_name_H-M   'P 1'
#
loop_
_entity.id
_entity.type
_entity.pdbx_description
1 polymer ?
#
loop_
_entity_poly.entity_id
_entity_poly.type
_entity_poly.pdbx_seq_one_letter_code
_entity_poly.pdbx_strand_id
1 'polypeptide(L)'
;MSYPGYPPSGGYPPQAGGYPPQVGGYSPQAGGYPPQAGGYPPQAAGYPPQPGAYPPQAGGYPPQAGGYPPQAGGYPTQAGGYPPQAGGYPPQQAGGYPSIPPGYPGGPAPCPPQGYPGGPAPGQQPMPGYPGGAPAPNPSMPGYGGGAPATPHSPRGYRGAIKDHPGADPLRDVEVLRKAMKGFGTDESAIIELLGSRTSKQRVPMVAAYKTTYGKDLFHDLKSELTGSFEKLAIAMLQTPAKFDASELKEAISGAGTDEACLIEILSSRSNAEIREINQIYKHEYGKTLEDSISNDTSGHFRRLLVSLCQGNRDEREQVDINMAKQDAQKLYAAGENKVGTDESQFNAILCARSKPHLRAVFHEYQQMCGRDIVKSICREMSGDVEDGMVAVVKCIRNTPEYFAERLHKAMAGAGTKDRTLIRVMVTRSEVDMLDIRQVYQQTYGKSLYTAISGDTSGDYKKMLLKLCGGSD
;
A
#
# COMPACT_ATOMS: atom_id res chain seq x y z
N MET A 1 -21.75 -76.39 11.85
CA MET A 1 -22.84 -76.21 10.87
C MET A 1 -22.24 -75.57 9.63
N SER A 2 -22.82 -75.82 8.44
CA SER A 2 -22.08 -75.84 7.16
C SER A 2 -22.43 -74.69 6.20
N TYR A 3 -21.52 -74.42 5.26
CA TYR A 3 -21.63 -73.60 4.02
C TYR A 3 -22.78 -74.04 3.07
N PRO A 4 -23.14 -73.34 1.94
CA PRO A 4 -22.42 -72.30 1.15
C PRO A 4 -23.25 -70.98 0.94
N GLY A 5 -23.05 -70.05 -0.03
CA GLY A 5 -22.19 -69.99 -1.24
C GLY A 5 -22.24 -68.68 -2.08
N TYR A 6 -21.79 -68.76 -3.34
CA TYR A 6 -21.69 -67.79 -4.47
C TYR A 6 -21.67 -68.63 -5.79
N PRO A 7 -21.57 -68.16 -7.06
CA PRO A 7 -21.75 -66.84 -7.72
C PRO A 7 -22.72 -66.90 -8.97
N PRO A 8 -22.42 -66.46 -10.24
CA PRO A 8 -22.73 -65.12 -10.81
C PRO A 8 -23.44 -65.05 -12.21
N SER A 9 -23.61 -63.81 -12.72
CA SER A 9 -23.42 -63.34 -14.12
C SER A 9 -24.54 -63.32 -15.19
N GLY A 10 -24.46 -62.31 -16.08
CA GLY A 10 -25.26 -62.07 -17.32
C GLY A 10 -26.24 -60.88 -17.21
N GLY A 11 -26.36 -59.92 -18.16
CA GLY A 11 -25.61 -59.59 -19.39
C GLY A 11 -26.28 -58.39 -20.13
N TYR A 12 -25.52 -57.54 -20.84
CA TYR A 12 -26.04 -56.49 -21.75
C TYR A 12 -26.21 -57.06 -23.18
N PRO A 13 -27.15 -56.59 -24.05
CA PRO A 13 -27.06 -55.31 -24.80
C PRO A 13 -28.45 -54.71 -25.21
N PRO A 14 -28.63 -53.90 -26.31
CA PRO A 14 -28.16 -52.53 -26.56
C PRO A 14 -29.30 -51.50 -26.89
N GLN A 15 -28.94 -50.34 -27.44
CA GLN A 15 -29.75 -49.14 -27.72
C GLN A 15 -30.92 -49.27 -28.71
N ALA A 16 -31.94 -48.43 -28.49
CA ALA A 16 -32.62 -47.60 -29.50
C ALA A 16 -33.02 -46.27 -28.81
N GLY A 17 -33.03 -45.09 -29.43
CA GLY A 17 -32.85 -44.75 -30.85
C GLY A 17 -34.08 -44.01 -31.38
N GLY A 18 -34.11 -42.67 -31.28
CA GLY A 18 -35.15 -41.85 -31.92
C GLY A 18 -35.55 -40.57 -31.16
N TYR A 19 -35.18 -39.40 -31.71
CA TYR A 19 -35.86 -38.13 -31.45
C TYR A 19 -36.92 -37.91 -32.55
N PRO A 20 -38.21 -37.76 -32.21
CA PRO A 20 -39.26 -37.25 -33.12
C PRO A 20 -39.46 -35.72 -32.94
N PRO A 21 -40.12 -35.01 -33.87
CA PRO A 21 -39.41 -33.98 -34.63
C PRO A 21 -39.80 -32.54 -34.31
N GLN A 22 -38.98 -31.57 -34.78
CA GLN A 22 -39.40 -30.18 -34.85
C GLN A 22 -40.55 -30.01 -35.86
N VAL A 23 -41.63 -29.38 -35.42
CA VAL A 23 -42.67 -28.82 -36.29
C VAL A 23 -42.51 -27.30 -36.34
N GLY A 24 -42.16 -26.79 -37.52
CA GLY A 24 -42.12 -25.35 -37.77
C GLY A 24 -43.52 -24.79 -37.99
N GLY A 25 -43.77 -23.59 -37.47
CA GLY A 25 -44.99 -22.83 -37.71
C GLY A 25 -44.68 -21.34 -37.82
N TYR A 26 -44.80 -20.78 -39.03
CA TYR A 26 -44.70 -19.34 -39.27
C TYR A 26 -45.97 -18.62 -38.78
N SER A 27 -45.81 -17.39 -38.28
CA SER A 27 -46.89 -16.40 -38.09
C SER A 27 -46.27 -14.98 -38.04
N PRO A 28 -47.01 -13.92 -38.41
CA PRO A 28 -46.51 -13.04 -39.47
C PRO A 28 -46.02 -11.64 -39.04
N GLN A 29 -45.55 -10.89 -40.05
CA GLN A 29 -44.96 -9.55 -39.98
C GLN A 29 -45.81 -8.53 -39.22
N ALA A 30 -45.15 -7.72 -38.38
CA ALA A 30 -45.67 -6.44 -37.90
C ALA A 30 -44.96 -5.29 -38.65
N GLY A 31 -45.66 -4.67 -39.59
CA GLY A 31 -45.26 -3.40 -40.20
C GLY A 31 -46.18 -2.28 -39.70
N GLY A 32 -45.60 -1.20 -39.17
CA GLY A 32 -46.35 -0.05 -38.67
C GLY A 32 -45.41 1.06 -38.16
N TYR A 33 -45.61 2.28 -38.64
CA TYR A 33 -44.77 3.45 -38.33
C TYR A 33 -45.02 4.00 -36.90
N PRO A 34 -44.06 4.73 -36.31
CA PRO A 34 -44.24 5.37 -35.01
C PRO A 34 -45.20 6.58 -35.10
N PRO A 35 -46.07 6.81 -34.09
CA PRO A 35 -46.92 8.00 -34.02
C PRO A 35 -46.13 9.25 -33.58
N GLN A 36 -46.56 10.41 -34.04
CA GLN A 36 -45.95 11.72 -33.72
C GLN A 36 -46.21 12.19 -32.28
N ALA A 37 -45.36 13.09 -31.81
CA ALA A 37 -45.52 13.80 -30.55
C ALA A 37 -46.58 14.91 -30.63
N GLY A 38 -47.40 15.05 -29.59
CA GLY A 38 -48.31 16.20 -29.40
C GLY A 38 -49.19 16.05 -28.16
N GLY A 39 -49.04 16.96 -27.18
CA GLY A 39 -49.87 16.98 -25.97
C GLY A 39 -49.22 17.73 -24.80
N TYR A 40 -49.82 18.85 -24.41
CA TYR A 40 -49.33 19.85 -23.44
C TYR A 40 -49.03 19.32 -22.01
N PRO A 41 -48.07 19.93 -21.27
CA PRO A 41 -47.90 19.72 -19.83
C PRO A 41 -48.96 20.50 -19.00
N PRO A 42 -49.26 20.07 -17.76
CA PRO A 42 -50.29 20.68 -16.91
C PRO A 42 -49.88 22.00 -16.26
N GLN A 43 -50.87 22.82 -15.93
CA GLN A 43 -50.71 24.15 -15.33
C GLN A 43 -50.28 24.08 -13.85
N ALA A 44 -49.28 24.90 -13.48
CA ALA A 44 -48.92 25.16 -12.09
C ALA A 44 -49.60 26.46 -11.61
N ALA A 45 -50.33 26.38 -10.48
CA ALA A 45 -50.90 27.54 -9.82
C ALA A 45 -50.14 27.83 -8.51
N GLY A 46 -49.58 29.03 -8.38
CA GLY A 46 -48.86 29.48 -7.18
C GLY A 46 -48.12 30.80 -7.43
N TYR A 47 -48.51 31.86 -6.71
CA TYR A 47 -47.99 33.22 -6.90
C TYR A 47 -46.57 33.41 -6.30
N PRO A 48 -45.67 34.18 -6.95
CA PRO A 48 -44.46 34.70 -6.32
C PRO A 48 -44.74 36.00 -5.53
N PRO A 49 -44.11 36.20 -4.34
CA PRO A 49 -44.22 37.45 -3.58
C PRO A 49 -43.31 38.55 -4.13
N GLN A 50 -43.68 39.81 -3.90
CA GLN A 50 -42.94 40.99 -4.36
C GLN A 50 -41.80 41.42 -3.41
N PRO A 51 -40.66 41.92 -3.93
CA PRO A 51 -39.64 42.58 -3.12
C PRO A 51 -39.96 44.07 -2.89
N GLY A 52 -40.24 44.44 -1.64
CA GLY A 52 -40.36 45.84 -1.21
C GLY A 52 -39.00 46.52 -0.99
N ALA A 53 -38.96 47.84 -1.16
CA ALA A 53 -37.73 48.64 -1.10
C ALA A 53 -37.33 49.08 0.32
N TYR A 54 -36.01 49.23 0.57
CA TYR A 54 -35.32 50.50 0.95
C TYR A 54 -33.91 50.21 1.51
N PRO A 55 -32.84 50.91 1.07
CA PRO A 55 -31.49 50.80 1.63
C PRO A 55 -31.10 51.99 2.54
N PRO A 56 -30.26 51.78 3.59
CA PRO A 56 -29.57 52.86 4.29
C PRO A 56 -28.16 53.16 3.71
N GLN A 57 -27.60 54.31 4.10
CA GLN A 57 -26.58 55.07 3.36
C GLN A 57 -25.10 54.67 3.55
N ALA A 58 -24.27 55.16 2.63
CA ALA A 58 -22.81 55.04 2.59
C ALA A 58 -22.06 56.07 3.46
N GLY A 59 -20.78 55.78 3.74
CA GLY A 59 -19.81 56.75 4.25
C GLY A 59 -18.36 56.32 3.98
N GLY A 60 -17.56 57.18 3.33
CA GLY A 60 -16.14 56.94 3.02
C GLY A 60 -15.71 57.55 1.68
N TYR A 61 -14.68 58.41 1.69
CA TYR A 61 -14.24 59.22 0.54
C TYR A 61 -13.33 58.46 -0.46
N PRO A 62 -13.31 58.85 -1.75
CA PRO A 62 -12.39 58.32 -2.76
C PRO A 62 -11.08 59.14 -2.89
N PRO A 63 -9.93 58.52 -3.19
CA PRO A 63 -8.75 59.18 -3.76
C PRO A 63 -8.71 59.08 -5.30
N GLN A 64 -8.04 60.06 -5.93
CA GLN A 64 -8.01 60.23 -7.39
C GLN A 64 -7.09 59.25 -8.13
N ALA A 65 -7.40 59.03 -9.42
CA ALA A 65 -6.50 58.39 -10.37
C ALA A 65 -5.38 59.33 -10.84
N GLY A 66 -4.16 58.83 -10.97
CA GLY A 66 -3.06 59.57 -11.58
C GLY A 66 -1.83 58.72 -11.90
N GLY A 67 -1.41 58.73 -13.17
CA GLY A 67 0.01 58.58 -13.54
C GLY A 67 0.50 57.25 -14.14
N TYR A 68 0.68 57.27 -15.46
CA TYR A 68 1.68 56.53 -16.26
C TYR A 68 1.62 54.99 -16.43
N PRO A 69 1.52 54.49 -17.69
CA PRO A 69 1.78 53.09 -18.03
C PRO A 69 3.28 52.83 -18.35
N PRO A 70 3.86 51.69 -17.95
CA PRO A 70 5.18 51.27 -18.41
C PRO A 70 5.16 50.68 -19.83
N GLN A 71 6.26 50.83 -20.56
CA GLN A 71 6.41 50.42 -21.95
C GLN A 71 6.51 48.90 -22.13
N ALA A 72 5.92 48.37 -23.21
CA ALA A 72 6.24 47.06 -23.75
C ALA A 72 7.29 47.19 -24.85
N GLY A 73 8.49 46.62 -24.63
CA GLY A 73 9.53 46.49 -25.64
C GLY A 73 9.94 45.02 -25.81
N GLY A 74 9.87 44.49 -27.03
CA GLY A 74 10.21 43.11 -27.34
C GLY A 74 9.79 42.74 -28.77
N TYR A 75 10.72 42.19 -29.57
CA TYR A 75 10.58 42.02 -31.02
C TYR A 75 9.67 40.83 -31.44
N PRO A 76 9.07 40.88 -32.64
CA PRO A 76 8.33 39.75 -33.20
C PRO A 76 9.27 38.71 -33.84
N THR A 77 9.03 37.41 -33.59
CA THR A 77 9.71 36.30 -34.28
C THR A 77 8.88 35.80 -35.46
N GLN A 78 9.50 35.72 -36.65
CA GLN A 78 8.87 35.15 -37.85
C GLN A 78 8.61 33.65 -37.72
N ALA A 79 7.54 33.19 -38.37
CA ALA A 79 7.34 31.78 -38.68
C ALA A 79 8.23 31.37 -39.87
N GLY A 80 9.18 30.46 -39.65
CA GLY A 80 10.00 29.84 -40.68
C GLY A 80 9.78 28.34 -40.73
N GLY A 81 9.09 27.84 -41.76
CA GLY A 81 8.92 26.41 -42.00
C GLY A 81 10.06 25.84 -42.85
N TYR A 82 10.50 24.62 -42.55
CA TYR A 82 11.37 23.82 -43.41
C TYR A 82 10.77 22.42 -43.63
N PRO A 83 10.91 21.83 -44.84
CA PRO A 83 10.23 20.59 -45.22
C PRO A 83 10.97 19.32 -44.73
N PRO A 84 10.28 18.17 -44.61
CA PRO A 84 10.90 16.92 -44.21
C PRO A 84 11.78 16.32 -45.31
N GLN A 85 13.01 15.93 -44.98
CA GLN A 85 13.84 15.10 -45.86
C GLN A 85 13.60 13.61 -45.63
N ALA A 86 13.40 12.88 -46.74
CA ALA A 86 13.42 11.42 -46.74
C ALA A 86 14.87 10.92 -46.79
N GLY A 87 15.35 10.35 -45.68
CA GLY A 87 16.65 9.67 -45.58
C GLY A 87 16.46 8.16 -45.45
N GLY A 88 16.55 7.42 -46.56
CA GLY A 88 16.49 5.96 -46.55
C GLY A 88 17.80 5.33 -46.11
N TYR A 89 17.74 4.42 -45.12
CA TYR A 89 18.85 3.53 -44.78
C TYR A 89 18.75 2.23 -45.60
N PRO A 90 19.87 1.70 -46.15
CA PRO A 90 19.85 0.44 -46.88
C PRO A 90 19.71 -0.77 -45.92
N PRO A 91 19.05 -1.85 -46.34
CA PRO A 91 18.80 -3.02 -45.49
C PRO A 91 20.07 -3.84 -45.25
N GLN A 92 20.34 -4.17 -43.99
CA GLN A 92 21.39 -5.12 -43.62
C GLN A 92 20.93 -6.56 -43.90
N GLN A 93 21.78 -7.34 -44.57
CA GLN A 93 21.52 -8.74 -44.91
C GLN A 93 21.45 -9.61 -43.65
N ALA A 94 20.51 -10.56 -43.66
CA ALA A 94 20.46 -11.64 -42.68
C ALA A 94 21.65 -12.60 -42.90
N GLY A 95 22.67 -12.49 -42.05
CA GLY A 95 23.76 -13.45 -41.96
C GLY A 95 23.32 -14.68 -41.17
N GLY A 96 23.22 -15.84 -41.84
CA GLY A 96 22.84 -17.10 -41.20
C GLY A 96 23.96 -17.69 -40.33
N TYR A 97 23.60 -18.25 -39.18
CA TYR A 97 24.49 -19.09 -38.38
C TYR A 97 24.55 -20.51 -38.97
N PRO A 98 25.75 -21.12 -39.13
CA PRO A 98 25.86 -22.53 -39.47
C PRO A 98 25.49 -23.42 -38.27
N SER A 99 24.59 -24.37 -38.51
CA SER A 99 24.15 -25.39 -37.56
C SER A 99 25.15 -26.54 -37.40
N ILE A 100 25.39 -27.00 -36.16
CA ILE A 100 26.03 -28.30 -35.86
C ILE A 100 25.26 -29.01 -34.73
N PRO A 101 24.72 -30.21 -34.99
CA PRO A 101 24.33 -31.19 -33.96
C PRO A 101 25.00 -32.58 -34.20
N PRO A 102 24.82 -33.60 -33.33
CA PRO A 102 24.65 -33.60 -31.86
C PRO A 102 25.59 -34.61 -31.15
N GLY A 103 25.63 -34.65 -29.80
CA GLY A 103 26.22 -35.81 -29.08
C GLY A 103 26.55 -35.63 -27.59
N TYR A 104 25.67 -36.12 -26.72
CA TYR A 104 25.94 -36.49 -25.31
C TYR A 104 26.62 -37.91 -25.25
N PRO A 105 27.00 -38.53 -24.10
CA PRO A 105 26.75 -38.15 -22.70
C PRO A 105 27.94 -38.27 -21.71
N GLY A 106 27.73 -37.88 -20.44
CA GLY A 106 28.38 -38.53 -19.28
C GLY A 106 29.00 -37.63 -18.21
N GLY A 107 28.44 -37.66 -17.00
CA GLY A 107 29.17 -37.40 -15.74
C GLY A 107 29.06 -38.66 -14.83
N PRO A 108 29.35 -38.59 -13.52
CA PRO A 108 29.93 -37.50 -12.72
C PRO A 108 31.14 -37.97 -11.84
N ALA A 109 31.49 -37.16 -10.82
CA ALA A 109 32.38 -37.46 -9.67
C ALA A 109 33.90 -37.27 -9.87
N PRO A 110 34.72 -37.26 -8.79
CA PRO A 110 34.58 -36.39 -7.61
C PRO A 110 35.90 -35.67 -7.21
N CYS A 111 35.82 -34.72 -6.28
CA CYS A 111 37.00 -34.06 -5.68
C CYS A 111 37.78 -34.99 -4.73
N PRO A 112 39.13 -34.97 -4.74
CA PRO A 112 39.97 -35.47 -3.65
C PRO A 112 40.58 -34.31 -2.80
N PRO A 113 40.69 -34.44 -1.47
CA PRO A 113 41.32 -33.44 -0.59
C PRO A 113 42.68 -33.87 -0.02
N GLN A 114 43.71 -33.02 -0.10
CA GLN A 114 44.99 -33.04 0.65
C GLN A 114 45.83 -31.79 0.24
N GLY A 115 46.70 -31.17 1.04
CA GLY A 115 47.02 -31.40 2.46
C GLY A 115 48.44 -30.93 2.87
N TYR A 116 48.67 -29.60 3.00
CA TYR A 116 49.88 -28.96 3.62
C TYR A 116 51.26 -29.26 2.95
N PRO A 117 52.41 -28.62 3.34
CA PRO A 117 52.66 -27.56 4.34
C PRO A 117 53.42 -26.28 3.84
N GLY A 118 53.66 -25.36 4.78
CA GLY A 118 54.12 -23.98 4.57
C GLY A 118 55.58 -23.73 4.13
N GLY A 119 55.83 -22.46 3.78
CA GLY A 119 57.14 -21.84 3.52
C GLY A 119 56.96 -20.32 3.32
N PRO A 120 57.56 -19.43 4.15
CA PRO A 120 57.26 -17.99 4.12
C PRO A 120 58.10 -17.20 3.11
N ALA A 121 57.50 -16.16 2.51
CA ALA A 121 58.20 -15.17 1.69
C ALA A 121 58.66 -13.96 2.54
N PRO A 122 59.81 -13.32 2.24
CA PRO A 122 60.39 -12.31 3.11
C PRO A 122 59.98 -10.87 2.78
N GLY A 123 59.92 -10.02 3.80
CA GLY A 123 60.13 -8.57 3.65
C GLY A 123 58.98 -7.64 4.02
N GLN A 124 58.73 -7.43 5.32
CA GLN A 124 58.32 -6.12 5.85
C GLN A 124 59.05 -5.85 7.17
N GLN A 125 59.44 -4.60 7.41
CA GLN A 125 60.29 -4.18 8.54
C GLN A 125 59.47 -3.95 9.82
N PRO A 126 60.00 -4.24 11.02
CA PRO A 126 59.32 -3.95 12.28
C PRO A 126 59.45 -2.48 12.69
N MET A 127 58.35 -1.88 13.16
CA MET A 127 58.32 -0.53 13.73
C MET A 127 58.95 -0.50 15.14
N PRO A 128 59.65 0.57 15.55
CA PRO A 128 60.28 0.64 16.88
C PRO A 128 59.25 0.82 18.01
N GLY A 129 59.35 0.01 19.06
CA GLY A 129 58.61 0.22 20.30
C GLY A 129 59.29 1.23 21.23
N TYR A 130 58.50 2.01 21.97
CA TYR A 130 58.93 2.78 23.13
C TYR A 130 58.05 2.45 24.35
N PRO A 131 58.55 2.65 25.59
CA PRO A 131 58.18 1.82 26.74
C PRO A 131 56.97 2.32 27.52
N GLY A 132 56.41 1.43 28.33
CA GLY A 132 55.28 1.74 29.21
C GLY A 132 55.62 2.73 30.32
N GLY A 133 54.76 3.73 30.49
CA GLY A 133 54.68 4.59 31.66
C GLY A 133 53.23 4.65 32.15
N ALA A 134 53.02 4.49 33.45
CA ALA A 134 51.68 4.55 34.05
C ALA A 134 51.12 5.99 34.03
N PRO A 135 49.84 6.23 33.71
CA PRO A 135 49.24 7.56 33.81
C PRO A 135 48.91 7.93 35.27
N ALA A 136 49.35 9.11 35.70
CA ALA A 136 48.87 9.74 36.92
C ALA A 136 47.43 10.27 36.75
N PRO A 137 46.63 10.40 37.83
CA PRO A 137 45.26 10.89 37.74
C PRO A 137 45.23 12.41 37.54
N ASN A 138 44.44 12.89 36.58
CA ASN A 138 44.12 14.31 36.39
C ASN A 138 42.58 14.49 36.33
N PRO A 139 42.01 15.60 36.82
CA PRO A 139 40.62 15.60 37.27
C PRO A 139 39.58 15.91 36.20
N SER A 140 38.42 15.28 36.38
CA SER A 140 37.06 15.65 35.97
C SER A 140 36.86 16.87 35.07
N MET A 141 36.42 16.63 33.82
CA MET A 141 35.52 17.52 33.09
C MET A 141 34.15 16.83 32.88
N PRO A 142 33.02 17.56 32.83
CA PRO A 142 31.69 16.94 32.77
C PRO A 142 31.37 16.35 31.40
N GLY A 143 31.02 15.06 31.37
CA GLY A 143 30.53 14.41 30.15
C GLY A 143 29.10 14.85 29.80
N TYR A 144 28.89 15.25 28.55
CA TYR A 144 27.55 15.52 28.01
C TYR A 144 26.74 14.22 27.96
N GLY A 145 25.62 14.17 28.66
CA GLY A 145 24.76 12.99 28.73
C GLY A 145 24.04 12.73 27.40
N GLY A 146 24.38 11.62 26.74
CA GLY A 146 23.76 11.17 25.48
C GLY A 146 23.41 9.67 25.48
N GLY A 147 23.31 9.04 26.65
CA GLY A 147 22.90 7.65 26.78
C GLY A 147 21.38 7.51 26.80
N ALA A 148 20.77 7.20 25.64
CA ALA A 148 19.39 6.74 25.62
C ALA A 148 19.28 5.41 26.40
N PRO A 149 18.40 5.27 27.40
CA PRO A 149 18.24 4.00 28.10
C PRO A 149 17.73 2.93 27.14
N ALA A 150 18.52 1.88 26.94
CA ALA A 150 18.05 0.67 26.27
C ALA A 150 17.01 0.01 27.17
N THR A 151 15.73 0.36 27.01
CA THR A 151 14.65 -0.24 27.78
C THR A 151 14.62 -1.75 27.52
N PRO A 152 14.71 -2.60 28.55
CA PRO A 152 14.59 -4.04 28.35
C PRO A 152 13.23 -4.33 27.71
N HIS A 153 13.25 -5.04 26.59
CA HIS A 153 12.03 -5.42 25.89
C HIS A 153 11.32 -6.51 26.69
N SER A 154 10.51 -6.12 27.67
CA SER A 154 9.38 -6.95 28.08
C SER A 154 8.59 -7.31 26.83
N PRO A 155 8.18 -8.58 26.64
CA PRO A 155 7.37 -8.96 25.49
C PRO A 155 6.05 -8.17 25.56
N ARG A 156 5.97 -7.10 24.76
CA ARG A 156 4.76 -6.28 24.68
C ARG A 156 3.67 -7.17 24.12
N GLY A 157 2.69 -7.50 24.96
CA GLY A 157 1.50 -8.25 24.55
C GLY A 157 0.73 -7.49 23.45
N TYR A 158 -0.20 -8.19 22.81
CA TYR A 158 -1.01 -7.74 21.68
C TYR A 158 -1.29 -6.22 21.63
N ARG A 159 -0.91 -5.57 20.52
CA ARG A 159 -0.90 -4.10 20.34
C ARG A 159 -1.97 -3.56 19.37
N GLY A 160 -2.88 -4.42 18.92
CA GLY A 160 -4.11 -3.98 18.26
C GLY A 160 -5.12 -3.39 19.26
N ALA A 161 -6.01 -2.54 18.75
CA ALA A 161 -7.11 -1.94 19.49
C ALA A 161 -8.34 -2.86 19.59
N ILE A 162 -8.60 -3.69 18.57
CA ILE A 162 -9.70 -4.67 18.53
C ILE A 162 -9.18 -6.03 18.99
N LYS A 163 -10.00 -6.81 19.71
CA LYS A 163 -9.66 -8.16 20.18
C LYS A 163 -10.78 -9.13 19.84
N ASP A 164 -10.46 -10.43 19.74
CA ASP A 164 -11.44 -11.49 19.47
C ASP A 164 -12.59 -11.40 20.49
N HIS A 165 -13.82 -11.22 20.00
CA HIS A 165 -15.01 -11.18 20.84
C HIS A 165 -15.35 -12.59 21.34
N PRO A 166 -15.42 -12.84 22.67
CA PRO A 166 -15.74 -14.17 23.19
C PRO A 166 -17.12 -14.63 22.74
N GLY A 167 -17.22 -15.87 22.23
CA GLY A 167 -18.49 -16.45 21.79
C GLY A 167 -19.10 -15.83 20.53
N ALA A 168 -18.33 -15.09 19.72
CA ALA A 168 -18.78 -14.65 18.40
C ALA A 168 -19.16 -15.85 17.52
N ASP A 169 -20.31 -15.75 16.86
CA ASP A 169 -20.89 -16.76 15.99
C ASP A 169 -21.33 -16.06 14.70
N PRO A 170 -20.69 -16.34 13.54
CA PRO A 170 -21.05 -15.72 12.27
C PRO A 170 -22.53 -15.85 11.91
N LEU A 171 -23.24 -16.90 12.35
CA LEU A 171 -24.67 -17.07 12.06
C LEU A 171 -25.55 -16.08 12.84
N ARG A 172 -25.20 -15.78 14.10
CA ARG A 172 -25.89 -14.77 14.92
C ARG A 172 -25.53 -13.36 14.47
N ASP A 173 -24.25 -13.15 14.15
CA ASP A 173 -23.75 -11.85 13.70
C ASP A 173 -24.40 -11.42 12.37
N VAL A 174 -24.64 -12.36 11.43
CA VAL A 174 -25.37 -12.05 10.20
C VAL A 174 -26.88 -11.84 10.40
N GLU A 175 -27.48 -12.37 11.46
CA GLU A 175 -28.86 -12.03 11.84
C GLU A 175 -28.97 -10.58 12.32
N VAL A 176 -27.99 -10.10 13.11
CA VAL A 176 -27.91 -8.69 13.51
C VAL A 176 -27.78 -7.78 12.28
N LEU A 177 -26.87 -8.09 11.35
CA LEU A 177 -26.73 -7.34 10.09
C LEU A 177 -28.03 -7.37 9.26
N ARG A 178 -28.63 -8.55 9.10
CA ARG A 178 -29.87 -8.71 8.31
C ARG A 178 -31.03 -7.92 8.92
N LYS A 179 -31.13 -7.85 10.25
CA LYS A 179 -32.13 -7.08 10.97
C LYS A 179 -31.88 -5.57 10.86
N ALA A 180 -30.62 -5.13 10.95
CA ALA A 180 -30.25 -3.72 10.80
C ALA A 180 -30.56 -3.17 9.40
N MET A 181 -30.46 -4.00 8.36
CA MET A 181 -30.79 -3.70 6.97
C MET A 181 -32.21 -4.18 6.58
N LYS A 182 -33.20 -4.04 7.47
CA LYS A 182 -34.57 -4.49 7.22
C LYS A 182 -35.62 -3.45 7.63
N GLY A 183 -36.22 -2.84 6.62
CA GLY A 183 -37.40 -1.99 6.78
C GLY A 183 -37.26 -0.73 5.96
N PHE A 184 -37.71 0.38 6.54
CA PHE A 184 -37.44 1.72 6.02
C PHE A 184 -36.32 2.35 6.86
N GLY A 185 -35.22 2.71 6.20
CA GLY A 185 -33.98 3.11 6.87
C GLY A 185 -33.18 1.92 7.40
N THR A 186 -31.97 2.22 7.88
CA THR A 186 -30.98 1.25 8.35
C THR A 186 -30.69 1.52 9.83
N ASP A 187 -30.30 0.49 10.60
CA ASP A 187 -29.75 0.66 11.96
C ASP A 187 -28.21 0.69 11.89
N GLU A 188 -27.65 1.87 11.58
CA GLU A 188 -26.20 2.05 11.49
C GLU A 188 -25.52 1.77 12.83
N SER A 189 -26.22 2.00 13.95
CA SER A 189 -25.68 1.79 15.29
C SER A 189 -25.46 0.30 15.57
N ALA A 190 -26.38 -0.58 15.18
CA ALA A 190 -26.18 -2.03 15.25
C ALA A 190 -25.02 -2.50 14.35
N ILE A 191 -24.85 -1.92 13.15
CA ILE A 191 -23.74 -2.23 12.25
C ILE A 191 -22.39 -1.77 12.86
N ILE A 192 -22.33 -0.57 13.45
CA ILE A 192 -21.15 -0.04 14.14
C ILE A 192 -20.76 -0.90 15.33
N GLU A 193 -21.71 -1.24 16.21
CA GLU A 193 -21.43 -2.03 17.41
C GLU A 193 -20.98 -3.45 17.06
N LEU A 194 -21.57 -4.07 16.04
CA LEU A 194 -21.14 -5.39 15.59
C LEU A 194 -19.76 -5.34 14.93
N LEU A 195 -19.60 -4.61 13.82
CA LEU A 195 -18.36 -4.63 13.06
C LEU A 195 -17.20 -4.00 13.85
N GLY A 196 -17.47 -2.98 14.67
CA GLY A 196 -16.48 -2.35 15.54
C GLY A 196 -16.07 -3.17 16.78
N SER A 197 -16.72 -4.31 17.05
CA SER A 197 -16.40 -5.19 18.18
C SER A 197 -15.93 -6.59 17.77
N ARG A 198 -15.60 -6.79 16.49
CA ARG A 198 -15.22 -8.09 15.90
C ARG A 198 -13.87 -7.97 15.19
N THR A 199 -12.99 -8.95 15.35
CA THR A 199 -11.72 -9.00 14.59
C THR A 199 -11.97 -9.33 13.12
N SER A 200 -11.00 -9.10 12.23
CA SER A 200 -11.09 -9.46 10.81
C SER A 200 -11.38 -10.96 10.66
N LYS A 201 -10.76 -11.79 11.51
CA LYS A 201 -11.00 -13.23 11.65
C LYS A 201 -12.46 -13.58 11.95
N GLN A 202 -13.20 -12.71 12.64
CA GLN A 202 -14.62 -12.88 12.96
C GLN A 202 -15.55 -12.22 11.94
N ARG A 203 -15.12 -11.09 11.34
CA ARG A 203 -15.87 -10.33 10.33
C ARG A 203 -15.91 -11.02 8.97
N VAL A 204 -14.78 -11.51 8.47
CA VAL A 204 -14.70 -12.12 7.11
C VAL A 204 -15.63 -13.33 6.94
N PRO A 205 -15.76 -14.26 7.90
CA PRO A 205 -16.73 -15.36 7.81
C PRO A 205 -18.20 -14.91 7.71
N MET A 206 -18.56 -13.70 8.15
CA MET A 206 -19.93 -13.17 8.04
C MET A 206 -20.37 -13.06 6.57
N VAL A 207 -19.45 -12.77 5.65
CA VAL A 207 -19.77 -12.67 4.21
C VAL A 207 -20.31 -14.00 3.68
N ALA A 208 -19.63 -15.10 3.98
CA ALA A 208 -20.07 -16.45 3.59
C ALA A 208 -21.34 -16.86 4.35
N ALA A 209 -21.39 -16.63 5.67
CA ALA A 209 -22.55 -16.96 6.50
C ALA A 209 -23.83 -16.23 6.05
N TYR A 210 -23.74 -14.96 5.63
CA TYR A 210 -24.88 -14.19 5.12
C TYR A 210 -25.40 -14.79 3.81
N LYS A 211 -24.49 -15.20 2.92
CA LYS A 211 -24.83 -15.87 1.67
C LYS A 211 -25.49 -17.23 1.88
N THR A 212 -24.98 -18.04 2.80
CA THR A 212 -25.58 -19.33 3.16
C THR A 212 -26.95 -19.19 3.82
N THR A 213 -27.11 -18.23 4.74
CA THR A 213 -28.33 -18.09 5.56
C THR A 213 -29.47 -17.41 4.78
N TYR A 214 -29.17 -16.42 3.93
CA TYR A 214 -30.18 -15.59 3.27
C TYR A 214 -30.17 -15.67 1.74
N GLY A 215 -29.22 -16.37 1.12
CA GLY A 215 -29.05 -16.40 -0.34
C GLY A 215 -28.56 -15.08 -0.96
N LYS A 216 -28.39 -14.02 -0.16
CA LYS A 216 -28.04 -12.64 -0.56
C LYS A 216 -26.55 -12.38 -0.49
N ASP A 217 -26.08 -11.36 -1.21
CA ASP A 217 -24.70 -10.88 -1.09
C ASP A 217 -24.61 -9.76 -0.04
N LEU A 218 -23.71 -9.92 0.95
CA LEU A 218 -23.59 -8.97 2.06
C LEU A 218 -23.01 -7.62 1.61
N PHE A 219 -22.07 -7.63 0.65
CA PHE A 219 -21.49 -6.38 0.14
C PHE A 219 -22.53 -5.58 -0.65
N HIS A 220 -23.38 -6.25 -1.43
CA HIS A 220 -24.48 -5.61 -2.16
C HIS A 220 -25.51 -4.99 -1.20
N ASP A 221 -26.02 -5.77 -0.24
CA ASP A 221 -27.02 -5.29 0.73
C ASP A 221 -26.46 -4.07 1.52
N LEU A 222 -25.21 -4.12 1.99
CA LEU A 222 -24.57 -2.97 2.67
C LEU A 222 -24.39 -1.75 1.75
N LYS A 223 -24.12 -1.93 0.46
CA LYS A 223 -24.00 -0.83 -0.53
C LYS A 223 -25.33 -0.23 -0.95
N SER A 224 -26.45 -0.93 -0.76
CA SER A 224 -27.79 -0.36 -0.98
C SER A 224 -28.32 0.41 0.23
N GLU A 225 -27.79 0.13 1.42
CA GLU A 225 -28.26 0.67 2.70
C GLU A 225 -27.36 1.81 3.22
N LEU A 226 -26.05 1.70 3.04
CA LEU A 226 -25.06 2.68 3.48
C LEU A 226 -24.57 3.54 2.31
N THR A 227 -24.05 4.73 2.61
CA THR A 227 -23.42 5.60 1.60
C THR A 227 -22.09 6.20 2.08
N GLY A 228 -21.29 6.67 1.12
CA GLY A 228 -20.14 7.56 1.37
C GLY A 228 -18.97 6.89 2.10
N SER A 229 -18.29 7.64 2.97
CA SER A 229 -17.12 7.13 3.70
C SER A 229 -17.48 6.09 4.77
N PHE A 230 -18.73 6.08 5.26
CA PHE A 230 -19.23 5.04 6.17
C PHE A 230 -19.41 3.69 5.46
N GLU A 231 -20.06 3.70 4.28
CA GLU A 231 -20.15 2.52 3.41
C GLU A 231 -18.77 1.93 3.09
N LYS A 232 -17.85 2.77 2.58
CA LYS A 232 -16.48 2.35 2.22
C LYS A 232 -15.74 1.71 3.40
N LEU A 233 -15.90 2.27 4.60
CA LEU A 233 -15.32 1.74 5.82
C LEU A 233 -15.92 0.38 6.20
N ALA A 234 -17.25 0.25 6.21
CA ALA A 234 -17.92 -1.02 6.53
C ALA A 234 -17.58 -2.14 5.54
N ILE A 235 -17.46 -1.82 4.25
CA ILE A 235 -17.06 -2.75 3.19
C ILE A 235 -15.60 -3.19 3.35
N ALA A 236 -14.67 -2.26 3.59
CA ALA A 236 -13.26 -2.56 3.87
C ALA A 236 -13.10 -3.43 5.13
N MET A 237 -13.94 -3.18 6.14
CA MET A 237 -13.96 -3.93 7.40
C MET A 237 -14.41 -5.40 7.24
N LEU A 238 -15.00 -5.81 6.12
CA LEU A 238 -15.45 -7.19 5.86
C LEU A 238 -14.49 -7.99 4.96
N GLN A 239 -13.31 -7.45 4.66
CA GLN A 239 -12.27 -8.11 3.88
C GLN A 239 -11.10 -8.58 4.76
N THR A 240 -10.31 -9.55 4.29
CA THR A 240 -9.00 -9.83 4.90
C THR A 240 -8.05 -8.66 4.63
N PRO A 241 -7.06 -8.36 5.49
CA PRO A 241 -6.13 -7.27 5.26
C PRO A 241 -5.43 -7.36 3.90
N ALA A 242 -4.98 -8.55 3.49
CA ALA A 242 -4.34 -8.78 2.21
C ALA A 242 -5.30 -8.59 1.01
N LYS A 243 -6.59 -8.95 1.13
CA LYS A 243 -7.58 -8.67 0.07
C LYS A 243 -7.89 -7.19 -0.06
N PHE A 244 -7.98 -6.49 1.07
CA PHE A 244 -8.20 -5.05 1.07
C PHE A 244 -6.99 -4.30 0.50
N ASP A 245 -5.77 -4.64 0.93
CA ASP A 245 -4.52 -4.11 0.35
C ASP A 245 -4.42 -4.39 -1.15
N ALA A 246 -4.75 -5.60 -1.63
CA ALA A 246 -4.78 -5.91 -3.05
C ALA A 246 -5.77 -5.02 -3.83
N SER A 247 -6.94 -4.72 -3.25
CA SER A 247 -7.91 -3.80 -3.87
C SER A 247 -7.43 -2.35 -3.84
N GLU A 248 -6.78 -1.91 -2.76
CA GLU A 248 -6.24 -0.55 -2.66
C GLU A 248 -5.08 -0.33 -3.63
N LEU A 249 -4.21 -1.33 -3.82
CA LEU A 249 -3.19 -1.33 -4.87
C LEU A 249 -3.82 -1.30 -6.27
N LYS A 250 -4.87 -2.08 -6.52
CA LYS A 250 -5.54 -2.11 -7.83
C LYS A 250 -6.14 -0.75 -8.19
N GLU A 251 -6.83 -0.13 -7.26
CA GLU A 251 -7.42 1.21 -7.41
C GLU A 251 -6.35 2.32 -7.44
N ALA A 252 -5.19 2.13 -6.77
CA ALA A 252 -4.04 3.03 -6.86
C ALA A 252 -3.33 2.97 -8.22
N ILE A 253 -3.39 1.85 -8.93
CA ILE A 253 -2.79 1.67 -10.27
C ILE A 253 -3.77 2.07 -11.38
N SER A 254 -5.08 1.80 -11.20
CA SER A 254 -6.07 1.92 -12.28
C SER A 254 -6.77 3.29 -12.36
N GLY A 255 -6.31 4.26 -11.57
CA GLY A 255 -6.91 5.58 -11.45
C GLY A 255 -6.61 6.52 -12.62
N ALA A 256 -7.16 7.73 -12.53
CA ALA A 256 -6.74 8.85 -13.37
C ALA A 256 -5.39 9.38 -12.86
N GLY A 257 -4.31 8.73 -13.27
CA GLY A 257 -3.00 8.83 -12.61
C GLY A 257 -2.85 7.78 -11.51
N THR A 258 -1.60 7.54 -11.12
CA THR A 258 -1.24 6.59 -10.07
C THR A 258 -1.40 7.26 -8.68
N ASP A 259 -1.75 6.49 -7.65
CA ASP A 259 -1.68 6.94 -6.24
C ASP A 259 -0.38 6.39 -5.64
N GLU A 260 0.75 7.05 -5.94
CA GLU A 260 2.09 6.62 -5.53
C GLU A 260 2.18 6.50 -4.02
N ALA A 261 1.53 7.40 -3.28
CA ALA A 261 1.48 7.39 -1.82
C ALA A 261 0.83 6.11 -1.28
N CYS A 262 -0.23 5.59 -1.92
CA CYS A 262 -0.82 4.29 -1.59
C CYS A 262 0.12 3.12 -1.89
N LEU A 263 0.76 3.11 -3.05
CA LEU A 263 1.72 2.06 -3.43
C LEU A 263 2.90 1.99 -2.45
N ILE A 264 3.47 3.15 -2.13
CA ILE A 264 4.56 3.32 -1.18
C ILE A 264 4.14 2.85 0.22
N GLU A 265 2.98 3.28 0.70
CA GLU A 265 2.49 2.97 2.06
C GLU A 265 2.29 1.46 2.28
N ILE A 266 1.69 0.77 1.33
CA ILE A 266 1.48 -0.68 1.42
C ILE A 266 2.84 -1.40 1.26
N LEU A 267 3.53 -1.20 0.14
CA LEU A 267 4.70 -2.00 -0.22
C LEU A 267 5.92 -1.77 0.70
N SER A 268 6.04 -0.62 1.35
CA SER A 268 7.13 -0.36 2.32
C SER A 268 6.84 -0.88 3.74
N SER A 269 5.57 -1.04 4.12
CA SER A 269 5.18 -1.35 5.50
C SER A 269 4.95 -2.84 5.77
N ARG A 270 4.39 -3.58 4.79
CA ARG A 270 4.04 -5.00 4.92
C ARG A 270 5.27 -5.91 5.05
N SER A 271 5.06 -7.06 5.68
CA SER A 271 6.00 -8.18 5.75
C SER A 271 6.06 -8.98 4.44
N ASN A 272 7.07 -9.83 4.29
CA ASN A 272 7.16 -10.72 3.13
C ASN A 272 5.93 -11.64 3.01
N ALA A 273 5.40 -12.13 4.14
CA ALA A 273 4.22 -13.00 4.16
C ALA A 273 2.98 -12.27 3.63
N GLU A 274 2.71 -11.07 4.14
CA GLU A 274 1.60 -10.22 3.67
C GLU A 274 1.76 -9.87 2.18
N ILE A 275 2.96 -9.49 1.71
CA ILE A 275 3.20 -9.19 0.28
C ILE A 275 2.95 -10.42 -0.62
N ARG A 276 3.36 -11.63 -0.20
CA ARG A 276 3.10 -12.86 -0.96
C ARG A 276 1.60 -13.18 -1.02
N GLU A 277 0.87 -12.98 0.06
CA GLU A 277 -0.60 -13.16 0.09
C GLU A 277 -1.30 -12.13 -0.83
N ILE A 278 -0.90 -10.85 -0.73
CA ILE A 278 -1.37 -9.77 -1.61
C ILE A 278 -1.14 -10.14 -3.08
N ASN A 279 0.05 -10.60 -3.45
CA ASN A 279 0.37 -11.01 -4.82
C ASN A 279 -0.52 -12.15 -5.33
N GLN A 280 -0.81 -13.15 -4.48
CA GLN A 280 -1.69 -14.26 -4.83
C GLN A 280 -3.13 -13.78 -5.05
N ILE A 281 -3.66 -12.97 -4.13
CA ILE A 281 -5.01 -12.42 -4.24
C ILE A 281 -5.13 -11.49 -5.45
N TYR A 282 -4.18 -10.58 -5.65
CA TYR A 282 -4.18 -9.65 -6.78
C TYR A 282 -4.19 -10.39 -8.12
N LYS A 283 -3.36 -11.44 -8.27
CA LYS A 283 -3.35 -12.26 -9.48
C LYS A 283 -4.67 -13.02 -9.69
N HIS A 284 -5.26 -13.53 -8.62
CA HIS A 284 -6.53 -14.25 -8.66
C HIS A 284 -7.71 -13.34 -9.04
N GLU A 285 -7.84 -12.17 -8.41
CA GLU A 285 -8.96 -11.25 -8.60
C GLU A 285 -8.86 -10.45 -9.92
N TYR A 286 -7.65 -10.15 -10.41
CA TYR A 286 -7.44 -9.21 -11.53
C TYR A 286 -6.76 -9.81 -12.76
N GLY A 287 -6.37 -11.09 -12.74
CA GLY A 287 -5.83 -11.81 -13.90
C GLY A 287 -4.44 -11.37 -14.39
N LYS A 288 -3.80 -10.41 -13.71
CA LYS A 288 -2.43 -9.93 -13.95
C LYS A 288 -1.63 -9.97 -12.66
N THR A 289 -0.30 -10.08 -12.72
CA THR A 289 0.48 -9.93 -11.48
C THR A 289 0.49 -8.47 -11.02
N LEU A 290 0.75 -8.26 -9.73
CA LEU A 290 0.97 -6.92 -9.18
C LEU A 290 2.22 -6.28 -9.81
N GLU A 291 3.28 -7.06 -10.01
CA GLU A 291 4.52 -6.63 -10.67
C GLU A 291 4.28 -6.14 -12.11
N ASP A 292 3.51 -6.88 -12.92
CA ASP A 292 3.13 -6.45 -14.28
C ASP A 292 2.38 -5.12 -14.22
N SER A 293 1.45 -4.98 -13.27
CA SER A 293 0.62 -3.79 -13.12
C SER A 293 1.47 -2.56 -12.75
N ILE A 294 2.29 -2.68 -11.70
CA ILE A 294 3.27 -1.66 -11.30
C ILE A 294 4.21 -1.32 -12.47
N SER A 295 4.67 -2.31 -13.22
CA SER A 295 5.68 -2.12 -14.27
C SER A 295 5.16 -1.34 -15.48
N ASN A 296 3.86 -1.44 -15.76
CA ASN A 296 3.20 -0.72 -16.84
C ASN A 296 2.85 0.72 -16.45
N ASP A 297 2.37 0.95 -15.22
CA ASP A 297 1.85 2.25 -14.77
C ASP A 297 2.86 3.12 -14.01
N THR A 298 4.10 2.64 -13.81
CA THR A 298 5.19 3.42 -13.19
C THR A 298 6.49 3.35 -14.01
N SER A 299 7.44 4.26 -13.77
CA SER A 299 8.67 4.37 -14.56
C SER A 299 9.95 4.61 -13.74
N GLY A 300 11.10 4.66 -14.42
CA GLY A 300 12.37 5.11 -13.85
C GLY A 300 12.91 4.25 -12.69
N HIS A 301 13.39 4.94 -11.65
CA HIS A 301 13.90 4.34 -10.42
C HIS A 301 12.76 4.02 -9.44
N PHE A 302 11.66 4.77 -9.49
CA PHE A 302 10.47 4.51 -8.70
C PHE A 302 9.84 3.13 -9.01
N ARG A 303 9.66 2.80 -10.30
CA ARG A 303 9.26 1.44 -10.73
C ARG A 303 10.16 0.37 -10.14
N ARG A 304 11.49 0.56 -10.22
CA ARG A 304 12.47 -0.41 -9.71
C ARG A 304 12.35 -0.60 -8.21
N LEU A 305 12.09 0.46 -7.45
CA LEU A 305 11.81 0.39 -6.01
C LEU A 305 10.54 -0.42 -5.73
N LEU A 306 9.41 -0.06 -6.35
CA LEU A 306 8.13 -0.75 -6.12
C LEU A 306 8.18 -2.23 -6.53
N VAL A 307 8.78 -2.55 -7.67
CA VAL A 307 9.01 -3.94 -8.11
C VAL A 307 9.86 -4.72 -7.11
N SER A 308 10.90 -4.09 -6.54
CA SER A 308 11.76 -4.73 -5.54
C SER A 308 11.02 -5.02 -4.24
N LEU A 309 10.12 -4.12 -3.81
CA LEU A 309 9.28 -4.30 -2.63
C LEU A 309 8.19 -5.35 -2.85
N CYS A 310 7.52 -5.33 -4.01
CA CYS A 310 6.44 -6.28 -4.30
C CYS A 310 6.91 -7.74 -4.48
N GLN A 311 8.22 -8.01 -4.57
CA GLN A 311 8.73 -9.38 -4.50
C GLN A 311 8.48 -10.05 -3.14
N GLY A 312 8.40 -9.28 -2.05
CA GLY A 312 8.27 -9.84 -0.70
C GLY A 312 9.43 -10.78 -0.34
N ASN A 313 10.66 -10.41 -0.71
CA ASN A 313 11.87 -11.23 -0.56
C ASN A 313 12.99 -10.52 0.23
N ARG A 314 12.61 -9.69 1.21
CA ARG A 314 13.56 -9.09 2.16
C ARG A 314 14.15 -10.19 3.06
N ASP A 315 15.40 -10.05 3.46
CA ASP A 315 16.01 -10.87 4.52
C ASP A 315 15.25 -10.70 5.86
N GLU A 316 14.91 -11.81 6.51
CA GLU A 316 14.15 -11.85 7.77
C GLU A 316 15.02 -12.25 8.98
N ARG A 317 16.35 -12.28 8.82
CA ARG A 317 17.28 -12.57 9.93
C ARG A 317 17.32 -11.43 10.95
N GLU A 318 17.13 -11.79 12.22
CA GLU A 318 17.22 -10.89 13.37
C GLU A 318 18.67 -10.65 13.84
N GLN A 319 19.60 -11.55 13.52
CA GLN A 319 21.02 -11.39 13.85
C GLN A 319 21.67 -10.32 12.97
N VAL A 320 22.43 -9.40 13.58
CA VAL A 320 23.10 -8.30 12.89
C VAL A 320 24.61 -8.51 12.87
N ASP A 321 25.20 -8.50 11.67
CA ASP A 321 26.65 -8.38 11.49
C ASP A 321 27.01 -6.89 11.37
N ILE A 322 27.64 -6.35 12.41
CA ILE A 322 28.04 -4.94 12.49
C ILE A 322 29.11 -4.59 11.45
N ASN A 323 29.98 -5.53 11.04
CA ASN A 323 30.97 -5.27 10.00
C ASN A 323 30.28 -5.18 8.63
N MET A 324 29.30 -6.04 8.35
CA MET A 324 28.49 -5.92 7.15
C MET A 324 27.63 -4.64 7.17
N ALA A 325 27.13 -4.22 8.34
CA ALA A 325 26.38 -2.97 8.48
C ALA A 325 27.25 -1.74 8.16
N LYS A 326 28.50 -1.70 8.64
CA LYS A 326 29.49 -0.67 8.29
C LYS A 326 29.81 -0.64 6.79
N GLN A 327 29.97 -1.81 6.17
CA GLN A 327 30.22 -1.91 4.72
C GLN A 327 29.03 -1.41 3.90
N ASP A 328 27.80 -1.77 4.26
CA ASP A 328 26.61 -1.28 3.56
C ASP A 328 26.38 0.22 3.80
N ALA A 329 26.68 0.74 5.00
CA ALA A 329 26.68 2.18 5.27
C ALA A 329 27.70 2.92 4.38
N GLN A 330 28.91 2.38 4.22
CA GLN A 330 29.92 2.96 3.34
C GLN A 330 29.52 2.91 1.85
N LYS A 331 28.82 1.85 1.41
CA LYS A 331 28.23 1.79 0.06
C LYS A 331 27.16 2.85 -0.15
N LEU A 332 26.26 3.07 0.81
CA LEU A 332 25.27 4.15 0.76
C LEU A 332 25.93 5.54 0.73
N TYR A 333 27.02 5.74 1.48
CA TYR A 333 27.77 7.00 1.46
C TYR A 333 28.46 7.23 0.10
N ALA A 334 29.12 6.20 -0.43
CA ALA A 334 29.73 6.21 -1.77
C ALA A 334 28.71 6.39 -2.91
N ALA A 335 27.46 5.96 -2.71
CA ALA A 335 26.36 6.08 -3.67
C ALA A 335 25.62 7.42 -3.64
N GLY A 336 25.89 8.28 -2.65
CA GLY A 336 25.26 9.60 -2.50
C GLY A 336 26.30 10.68 -2.19
N GLU A 337 26.38 11.11 -0.93
CA GLU A 337 27.18 12.26 -0.46
C GLU A 337 28.67 12.30 -0.90
N ASN A 338 29.27 11.17 -1.32
CA ASN A 338 30.66 11.12 -1.81
C ASN A 338 30.84 11.25 -3.34
N LYS A 339 29.78 11.60 -4.09
CA LYS A 339 29.82 11.79 -5.55
C LYS A 339 28.85 12.89 -5.99
N VAL A 340 28.93 13.28 -7.26
CA VAL A 340 27.94 14.18 -7.87
C VAL A 340 26.79 13.33 -8.42
N GLY A 341 25.57 13.57 -7.92
CA GLY A 341 24.40 12.77 -8.25
C GLY A 341 24.44 11.36 -7.66
N THR A 342 23.38 10.59 -7.85
CA THR A 342 23.06 9.46 -6.97
C THR A 342 23.19 8.12 -7.68
N ASP A 343 23.45 7.06 -6.94
CA ASP A 343 23.18 5.68 -7.38
C ASP A 343 21.99 5.13 -6.60
N GLU A 344 20.79 5.47 -7.06
CA GLU A 344 19.54 5.02 -6.46
C GLU A 344 19.35 3.51 -6.63
N SER A 345 20.08 2.87 -7.55
CA SER A 345 20.10 1.40 -7.70
C SER A 345 20.83 0.75 -6.53
N GLN A 346 21.95 1.33 -6.10
CA GLN A 346 22.70 0.89 -4.92
C GLN A 346 21.92 1.14 -3.62
N PHE A 347 21.17 2.25 -3.53
CA PHE A 347 20.20 2.48 -2.44
C PHE A 347 19.10 1.40 -2.45
N ASN A 348 18.43 1.18 -3.58
CA ASN A 348 17.38 0.17 -3.72
C ASN A 348 17.87 -1.24 -3.31
N ALA A 349 19.03 -1.66 -3.82
CA ALA A 349 19.60 -2.97 -3.56
C ALA A 349 19.90 -3.23 -2.06
N ILE A 350 20.26 -2.19 -1.30
CA ILE A 350 20.47 -2.30 0.15
C ILE A 350 19.13 -2.18 0.90
N LEU A 351 18.37 -1.12 0.64
CA LEU A 351 17.17 -0.76 1.38
C LEU A 351 16.01 -1.75 1.22
N CYS A 352 15.92 -2.48 0.10
CA CYS A 352 14.87 -3.47 -0.14
C CYS A 352 15.25 -4.89 0.30
N ALA A 353 16.53 -5.28 0.16
CA ALA A 353 16.95 -6.67 0.39
C ALA A 353 17.36 -6.99 1.83
N ARG A 354 17.96 -6.05 2.58
CA ARG A 354 18.50 -6.32 3.92
C ARG A 354 17.42 -6.37 5.00
N SER A 355 17.69 -7.08 6.11
CA SER A 355 16.73 -7.21 7.20
C SER A 355 16.49 -5.90 7.94
N LYS A 356 15.31 -5.75 8.56
CA LYS A 356 14.96 -4.53 9.31
C LYS A 356 15.97 -4.26 10.46
N PRO A 357 16.41 -5.25 11.26
CA PRO A 357 17.46 -5.06 12.27
C PRO A 357 18.81 -4.64 11.66
N HIS A 358 19.25 -5.29 10.57
CA HIS A 358 20.48 -4.91 9.87
C HIS A 358 20.44 -3.47 9.38
N LEU A 359 19.35 -3.05 8.75
CA LEU A 359 19.22 -1.69 8.23
C LEU A 359 19.16 -0.62 9.32
N ARG A 360 18.59 -0.92 10.50
CA ARG A 360 18.70 -0.01 11.66
C ARG A 360 20.16 0.21 12.09
N ALA A 361 20.99 -0.84 12.09
CA ALA A 361 22.42 -0.72 12.34
C ALA A 361 23.14 0.05 11.21
N VAL A 362 22.82 -0.23 9.94
CA VAL A 362 23.34 0.53 8.78
C VAL A 362 23.04 2.02 8.92
N PHE A 363 21.83 2.41 9.33
CA PHE A 363 21.47 3.82 9.51
C PHE A 363 22.23 4.49 10.66
N HIS A 364 22.52 3.75 11.73
CA HIS A 364 23.36 4.24 12.82
C HIS A 364 24.80 4.46 12.34
N GLU A 365 25.43 3.44 11.74
CA GLU A 365 26.80 3.51 11.22
C GLU A 365 26.96 4.58 10.13
N TYR A 366 25.96 4.76 9.26
CA TYR A 366 25.93 5.84 8.28
C TYR A 366 25.99 7.22 8.95
N GLN A 367 25.16 7.46 9.97
CA GLN A 367 25.14 8.71 10.70
C GLN A 367 26.45 8.96 11.48
N GLN A 368 27.07 7.92 12.04
CA GLN A 368 28.39 8.04 12.68
C GLN A 368 29.50 8.39 11.66
N MET A 369 29.40 7.86 10.44
CA MET A 369 30.43 8.01 9.40
C MET A 369 30.43 9.39 8.74
N CYS A 370 29.25 9.94 8.41
CA CYS A 370 29.15 11.21 7.67
C CYS A 370 28.48 12.36 8.46
N GLY A 371 28.07 12.12 9.71
CA GLY A 371 27.39 13.11 10.54
C GLY A 371 25.96 13.47 10.10
N ARG A 372 25.40 12.78 9.09
CA ARG A 372 24.11 13.08 8.47
C ARG A 372 23.13 11.91 8.61
N ASP A 373 21.88 12.24 8.85
CA ASP A 373 20.79 11.27 8.83
C ASP A 373 20.50 10.80 7.39
N ILE A 374 20.33 9.49 7.16
CA ILE A 374 20.11 8.92 5.84
C ILE A 374 18.88 9.52 5.10
N VAL A 375 17.82 9.91 5.81
CA VAL A 375 16.65 10.58 5.21
C VAL A 375 17.07 11.95 4.68
N LYS A 376 17.90 12.70 5.42
CA LYS A 376 18.42 14.01 4.98
C LYS A 376 19.39 13.90 3.81
N SER A 377 20.03 12.75 3.60
CA SER A 377 20.81 12.49 2.37
C SER A 377 19.87 12.18 1.20
N ILE A 378 18.89 11.28 1.39
CA ILE A 378 17.89 10.95 0.35
C ILE A 378 17.18 12.22 -0.16
N CYS A 379 16.69 13.09 0.74
CA CYS A 379 16.02 14.35 0.39
C CYS A 379 16.93 15.45 -0.22
N ARG A 380 18.24 15.20 -0.37
CA ARG A 380 19.18 16.12 -1.08
C ARG A 380 19.60 15.57 -2.43
N GLU A 381 19.65 14.25 -2.52
CA GLU A 381 20.22 13.49 -3.63
C GLU A 381 19.15 12.87 -4.55
N MET A 382 17.88 12.86 -4.13
CA MET A 382 16.73 12.35 -4.89
C MET A 382 15.58 13.37 -4.89
N SER A 383 14.61 13.20 -5.79
CA SER A 383 13.41 14.05 -5.86
C SER A 383 12.20 13.28 -6.39
N GLY A 384 11.00 13.65 -5.94
CA GLY A 384 9.73 13.06 -6.41
C GLY A 384 9.49 11.65 -5.88
N ASP A 385 8.74 10.81 -6.61
CA ASP A 385 8.22 9.54 -6.08
C ASP A 385 9.31 8.56 -5.61
N VAL A 386 10.50 8.62 -6.22
CA VAL A 386 11.67 7.83 -5.76
C VAL A 386 12.20 8.32 -4.42
N GLU A 387 12.20 9.62 -4.15
CA GLU A 387 12.53 10.20 -2.84
C GLU A 387 11.49 9.75 -1.80
N ASP A 388 10.21 10.03 -2.05
CA ASP A 388 9.11 9.68 -1.15
C ASP A 388 9.07 8.17 -0.83
N GLY A 389 9.30 7.33 -1.84
CA GLY A 389 9.39 5.88 -1.69
C GLY A 389 10.57 5.45 -0.81
N MET A 390 11.77 5.96 -1.08
CA MET A 390 12.97 5.63 -0.29
C MET A 390 12.85 6.13 1.16
N VAL A 391 12.32 7.33 1.36
CA VAL A 391 12.06 7.90 2.70
C VAL A 391 11.04 7.06 3.46
N ALA A 392 9.95 6.64 2.82
CA ALA A 392 8.96 5.77 3.45
C ALA A 392 9.55 4.41 3.84
N VAL A 393 10.36 3.78 2.98
CA VAL A 393 11.07 2.54 3.33
C VAL A 393 11.95 2.73 4.57
N VAL A 394 12.75 3.80 4.63
CA VAL A 394 13.57 4.11 5.82
C VAL A 394 12.71 4.32 7.07
N LYS A 395 11.60 5.08 6.98
CA LYS A 395 10.69 5.30 8.11
C LYS A 395 10.03 4.00 8.58
N CYS A 396 9.50 3.19 7.68
CA CYS A 396 8.91 1.88 7.97
C CYS A 396 9.91 0.91 8.61
N ILE A 397 11.19 0.94 8.22
CA ILE A 397 12.25 0.16 8.85
C ILE A 397 12.54 0.66 10.27
N ARG A 398 12.71 1.99 10.44
CA ARG A 398 12.99 2.60 11.75
C ARG A 398 11.87 2.33 12.73
N ASN A 399 10.66 2.78 12.42
CA ASN A 399 9.51 2.77 13.32
C ASN A 399 8.20 2.79 12.51
N THR A 400 7.63 1.61 12.22
CA THR A 400 6.40 1.50 11.43
C THR A 400 5.19 2.19 12.08
N PRO A 401 4.99 2.12 13.42
CA PRO A 401 3.95 2.92 14.10
C PRO A 401 4.08 4.44 13.90
N GLU A 402 5.31 4.98 13.92
CA GLU A 402 5.57 6.41 13.69
C GLU A 402 5.24 6.83 12.25
N TYR A 403 5.61 5.99 11.27
CA TYR A 403 5.22 6.21 9.89
C TYR A 403 3.69 6.29 9.74
N PHE A 404 2.94 5.36 10.34
CA PHE A 404 1.48 5.40 10.29
C PHE A 404 0.87 6.57 11.09
N ALA A 405 1.48 6.99 12.19
CA ALA A 405 1.06 8.21 12.91
C ALA A 405 1.23 9.46 12.04
N GLU A 406 2.33 9.58 11.29
CA GLU A 406 2.54 10.66 10.30
C GLU A 406 1.55 10.59 9.14
N ARG A 407 1.27 9.39 8.60
CA ARG A 407 0.27 9.19 7.55
C ARG A 407 -1.13 9.60 7.99
N LEU A 408 -1.55 9.21 9.20
CA LEU A 408 -2.83 9.61 9.80
C LEU A 408 -2.89 11.12 10.04
N HIS A 409 -1.82 11.73 10.53
CA HIS A 409 -1.77 13.18 10.72
C HIS A 409 -1.92 13.91 9.38
N LYS A 410 -1.14 13.54 8.37
CA LYS A 410 -1.22 14.09 7.00
C LYS A 410 -2.55 13.81 6.28
N ALA A 411 -3.33 12.83 6.74
CA ALA A 411 -4.66 12.53 6.20
C ALA A 411 -5.77 13.42 6.79
N MET A 412 -5.56 13.98 7.99
CA MET A 412 -6.50 14.84 8.74
C MET A 412 -5.96 16.27 8.93
N ALA A 413 -4.96 16.68 8.12
CA ALA A 413 -4.33 17.99 8.22
C ALA A 413 -4.74 18.88 7.05
N GLY A 414 -5.25 20.06 7.36
CA GLY A 414 -5.69 21.06 6.38
C GLY A 414 -7.21 21.12 6.22
N ALA A 415 -7.67 21.46 5.03
CA ALA A 415 -9.10 21.53 4.73
C ALA A 415 -9.60 20.19 4.16
N GLY A 416 -10.47 19.51 4.92
CA GLY A 416 -11.03 18.21 4.55
C GLY A 416 -10.08 17.03 4.81
N THR A 417 -10.63 15.83 4.67
CA THR A 417 -9.99 14.57 5.09
C THR A 417 -9.61 13.72 3.87
N LYS A 418 -8.42 13.11 3.87
CA LYS A 418 -8.02 12.09 2.90
C LYS A 418 -8.61 10.73 3.29
N ASP A 419 -9.94 10.64 3.26
CA ASP A 419 -10.73 9.51 3.77
C ASP A 419 -10.22 8.14 3.33
N ARG A 420 -9.80 7.97 2.07
CA ARG A 420 -9.24 6.72 1.57
C ARG A 420 -8.00 6.27 2.37
N THR A 421 -7.08 7.19 2.65
CA THR A 421 -5.92 6.93 3.52
C THR A 421 -6.37 6.64 4.95
N LEU A 422 -7.29 7.44 5.50
CA LEU A 422 -7.76 7.28 6.88
C LEU A 422 -8.41 5.91 7.10
N ILE A 423 -9.34 5.51 6.22
CA ILE A 423 -9.95 4.18 6.20
C ILE A 423 -8.89 3.09 6.08
N ARG A 424 -7.98 3.19 5.11
CA ARG A 424 -6.96 2.15 4.86
C ARG A 424 -6.06 1.92 6.07
N VAL A 425 -5.51 2.98 6.66
CA VAL A 425 -4.65 2.85 7.84
C VAL A 425 -5.44 2.38 9.05
N MET A 426 -6.63 2.95 9.31
CA MET A 426 -7.42 2.55 10.48
C MET A 426 -7.87 1.10 10.41
N VAL A 427 -8.31 0.60 9.26
CA VAL A 427 -8.67 -0.82 9.08
C VAL A 427 -7.44 -1.71 9.20
N THR A 428 -6.40 -1.49 8.39
CA THR A 428 -5.26 -2.42 8.28
C THR A 428 -4.34 -2.43 9.51
N ARG A 429 -4.36 -1.39 10.35
CA ARG A 429 -3.55 -1.33 11.59
C ARG A 429 -4.34 -1.58 12.88
N SER A 430 -5.68 -1.55 12.84
CA SER A 430 -6.56 -1.76 14.01
C SER A 430 -6.23 -3.02 14.83
N GLU A 431 -5.80 -4.09 14.17
CA GLU A 431 -5.51 -5.40 14.78
C GLU A 431 -4.01 -5.71 14.90
N VAL A 432 -3.13 -4.75 14.59
CA VAL A 432 -1.66 -4.96 14.55
C VAL A 432 -0.95 -4.13 15.62
N ASP A 433 -0.89 -2.82 15.43
CA ASP A 433 -0.06 -1.88 16.21
C ASP A 433 -0.75 -0.55 16.52
N MET A 434 -2.09 -0.48 16.38
CA MET A 434 -2.88 0.74 16.66
C MET A 434 -2.59 1.37 18.03
N LEU A 435 -2.28 0.58 19.06
CA LEU A 435 -1.93 1.11 20.39
C LEU A 435 -0.53 1.75 20.43
N ASP A 436 0.43 1.29 19.61
CA ASP A 436 1.72 1.96 19.45
C ASP A 436 1.60 3.19 18.55
N ILE A 437 0.79 3.12 17.48
CA ILE A 437 0.49 4.27 16.60
C ILE A 437 -0.13 5.41 17.42
N ARG A 438 -1.12 5.11 18.27
CA ARG A 438 -1.76 6.09 19.19
C ARG A 438 -0.75 6.75 20.12
N GLN A 439 0.10 5.95 20.76
CA GLN A 439 1.13 6.44 21.67
C GLN A 439 2.10 7.39 20.97
N VAL A 440 2.61 7.00 19.79
CA VAL A 440 3.52 7.86 19.01
C VAL A 440 2.79 9.11 18.50
N TYR A 441 1.54 8.99 18.04
CA TYR A 441 0.75 10.13 17.59
C TYR A 441 0.58 11.19 18.69
N GLN A 442 0.22 10.76 19.91
CA GLN A 442 0.06 11.65 21.06
C GLN A 442 1.40 12.31 21.45
N GLN A 443 2.50 11.56 21.44
CA GLN A 443 3.85 12.07 21.73
C GLN A 443 4.33 13.10 20.70
N THR A 444 4.08 12.85 19.41
CA THR A 444 4.57 13.71 18.31
C THR A 444 3.71 14.94 18.08
N TYR A 445 2.38 14.84 18.24
CA TYR A 445 1.44 15.92 17.88
C TYR A 445 0.72 16.57 19.06
N GLY A 446 0.97 16.14 20.31
CA GLY A 446 0.40 16.74 21.52
C GLY A 446 -1.13 16.58 21.67
N LYS A 447 -1.75 15.74 20.84
CA LYS A 447 -3.19 15.49 20.77
C LYS A 447 -3.40 14.00 20.52
N SER A 448 -4.31 13.34 21.23
CA SER A 448 -4.56 11.90 20.99
C SER A 448 -5.20 11.68 19.61
N LEU A 449 -4.88 10.54 18.98
CA LEU A 449 -5.42 10.17 17.66
C LEU A 449 -6.95 10.13 17.66
N TYR A 450 -7.55 9.64 18.76
CA TYR A 450 -9.00 9.68 19.01
C TYR A 450 -9.57 11.09 18.83
N THR A 451 -8.94 12.09 19.47
CA THR A 451 -9.37 13.49 19.39
C THR A 451 -9.10 14.11 18.02
N ALA A 452 -8.09 13.64 17.28
CA ALA A 452 -7.87 14.04 15.89
C ALA A 452 -9.02 13.56 15.00
N ILE A 453 -9.27 12.25 14.96
CA ILE A 453 -10.38 11.62 14.22
C ILE A 453 -11.73 12.25 14.62
N SER A 454 -11.96 12.45 15.91
CA SER A 454 -13.24 12.95 16.41
C SER A 454 -13.55 14.40 15.98
N GLY A 455 -12.52 15.21 15.78
CA GLY A 455 -12.64 16.59 15.28
C GLY A 455 -12.69 16.71 13.76
N ASP A 456 -12.05 15.78 13.04
CA ASP A 456 -11.95 15.81 11.57
C ASP A 456 -13.11 15.08 10.85
N THR A 457 -13.77 14.14 11.54
CA THR A 457 -14.84 13.31 10.97
C THR A 457 -16.19 13.48 11.67
N SER A 458 -17.28 13.05 11.03
CA SER A 458 -18.67 13.18 11.52
C SER A 458 -19.51 11.92 11.32
N GLY A 459 -20.71 11.92 11.90
CA GLY A 459 -21.72 10.85 11.70
C GLY A 459 -21.24 9.46 12.13
N ASP A 460 -21.82 8.45 11.48
CA ASP A 460 -21.56 7.03 11.75
C ASP A 460 -20.17 6.57 11.28
N TYR A 461 -19.64 7.23 10.23
CA TYR A 461 -18.24 7.12 9.83
C TYR A 461 -17.29 7.42 10.99
N LYS A 462 -17.46 8.55 11.69
CA LYS A 462 -16.71 8.86 12.92
C LYS A 462 -16.87 7.75 13.96
N LYS A 463 -18.10 7.37 14.30
CA LYS A 463 -18.35 6.37 15.36
C LYS A 463 -17.59 5.06 15.08
N MET A 464 -17.59 4.60 13.82
CA MET A 464 -16.89 3.38 13.41
C MET A 464 -15.36 3.53 13.40
N LEU A 465 -14.82 4.66 12.93
CA LEU A 465 -13.37 4.93 13.03
C LEU A 465 -12.89 4.97 14.49
N LEU A 466 -13.69 5.53 15.40
CA LEU A 466 -13.34 5.56 16.82
C LEU A 466 -13.39 4.16 17.47
N LYS A 467 -14.22 3.23 16.98
CA LYS A 467 -14.12 1.80 17.37
C LYS A 467 -12.80 1.18 16.92
N LEU A 468 -12.35 1.44 15.68
CA LEU A 468 -11.05 0.98 15.16
C LEU A 468 -9.86 1.59 15.92
N CYS A 469 -10.01 2.83 16.41
CA CYS A 469 -9.00 3.52 17.21
C CYS A 469 -8.91 2.94 18.64
N GLY A 470 -10.07 2.67 19.26
CA GLY A 470 -10.20 2.34 20.68
C GLY A 470 -10.56 3.56 21.52
N GLY A 471 -10.29 3.53 22.83
CA GLY A 471 -10.58 4.67 23.74
C GLY A 471 -9.66 5.88 23.52
N SER A 472 -9.98 7.02 24.13
CA SER A 472 -9.02 8.13 24.22
C SER A 472 -7.84 7.76 25.12
N ASP A 473 -6.65 8.19 24.69
CA ASP A 473 -5.47 8.41 25.53
C ASP A 473 -5.41 9.84 26.06
#